data_AF-A2DTK8-F1
#
_entry.id   AF-A2DTK8-F1
#
_cell.length_a   1.000
_cell.length_b   1.000
_cell.length_c   1.000
_cell.angle_alpha   90.00
_cell.angle_beta   90.00
_cell.angle_gamma   90.00
#
_symmetry.space_group_name_H-M   'P 1'
#
loop_
_entity.id
_entity.type
_entity.pdbx_description
1 polymer ?
#
loop_
_entity_poly.entity_id
_entity_poly.type
_entity_poly.pdbx_seq_one_letter_code
_entity_poly.pdbx_strand_id
1 'polypeptide(L)'
;MTNPVEPAIHSTDQVILSRITRMAGIPEELRKKIVMFKQSFINSSNSIVRQRQNLAASIAKYKEKSRSCTIHKTQIQHLQVDLERVLQEIEDLKFNSADVLHLRDQIEEQQKIVDQMNHLLEETISQKEKAETNRKMKIQEIEQIKQQKIIVNGTLNAQWDKHSELTKKLGDNETQAQQLRNSNEERQRAISTMEANAEEWRRNMNKKETQIDEEISKLQKEISSVETQINDVSSEKNEAISSYQHQIATLNAEIDAHNEKIKEQVKEIGSMKANIEHIVEQSQRLKEESQQAGEELAERKKELATLMGELATRMSLPETQTKEIANLELDNRQLKTRVDELKTMWQTSTDEVEELADKISRAKIAKYDPAAQEAAIRERILRDSAIRVQEIVDSAMKMLTCPECGKILEVPVTLVPCGHCVCYSHKYQQNAVTRLCPKCGECVVCAYVDNSLAVVLSKFIYIKDILSMLSK
;
A
#
# COMPACT_ATOMS: atom_id res chain seq x y z
N MET A 1 -70.26 -46.08 -219.16
CA MET A 1 -70.78 -47.14 -220.06
C MET A 1 -70.42 -46.76 -221.49
N THR A 2 -69.58 -47.59 -222.11
CA THR A 2 -69.20 -47.48 -223.52
C THR A 2 -70.21 -48.19 -224.38
N ASN A 3 -70.39 -47.61 -225.57
CA ASN A 3 -70.38 -48.30 -226.85
C ASN A 3 -71.63 -49.11 -227.23
N PRO A 4 -71.73 -49.52 -228.49
CA PRO A 4 -71.17 -48.90 -229.70
C PRO A 4 -72.10 -49.05 -230.92
N VAL A 5 -71.75 -48.35 -231.98
CA VAL A 5 -72.05 -48.79 -233.34
C VAL A 5 -70.71 -49.20 -233.97
N GLU A 6 -70.68 -50.42 -234.53
CA GLU A 6 -69.56 -50.95 -235.30
C GLU A 6 -69.77 -50.64 -236.80
N PRO A 7 -68.70 -50.33 -237.56
CA PRO A 7 -68.79 -49.71 -238.88
C PRO A 7 -68.65 -50.71 -240.03
N ALA A 8 -69.25 -50.32 -241.15
CA ALA A 8 -69.13 -50.91 -242.47
C ALA A 8 -67.72 -50.79 -243.08
N ILE A 9 -67.38 -51.71 -243.99
CA ILE A 9 -66.25 -51.56 -244.92
C ILE A 9 -66.81 -51.27 -246.31
N HIS A 10 -66.36 -50.15 -246.88
CA HIS A 10 -66.87 -49.53 -248.09
C HIS A 10 -66.14 -50.01 -249.36
N SER A 11 -66.98 -50.41 -250.33
CA SER A 11 -67.11 -49.81 -251.67
C SER A 11 -66.09 -50.09 -252.77
N THR A 12 -64.78 -49.97 -252.60
CA THR A 12 -63.95 -49.67 -253.79
C THR A 12 -63.17 -50.87 -254.34
N ASP A 13 -62.85 -51.86 -253.48
CA ASP A 13 -61.99 -52.99 -253.86
C ASP A 13 -62.75 -54.18 -254.47
N GLN A 14 -64.07 -54.28 -254.22
CA GLN A 14 -64.89 -55.31 -254.87
C GLN A 14 -65.10 -55.05 -256.37
N VAL A 15 -65.01 -53.81 -256.85
CA VAL A 15 -65.27 -53.47 -258.26
C VAL A 15 -64.03 -53.69 -259.15
N ILE A 16 -62.82 -53.52 -258.61
CA ILE A 16 -61.56 -53.68 -259.37
C ILE A 16 -61.18 -55.17 -259.53
N LEU A 17 -61.39 -55.99 -258.48
CA LEU A 17 -61.10 -57.44 -258.52
C LEU A 17 -62.12 -58.24 -259.36
N SER A 18 -63.35 -57.74 -259.48
CA SER A 18 -64.40 -58.34 -260.33
C SER A 18 -64.19 -58.05 -261.83
N ARG A 19 -63.47 -56.98 -262.18
CA ARG A 19 -63.21 -56.57 -263.57
C ARG A 19 -62.00 -57.31 -264.18
N ILE A 20 -61.00 -57.64 -263.37
CA ILE A 20 -59.79 -58.35 -263.82
C ILE A 20 -60.06 -59.84 -264.10
N THR A 21 -61.02 -60.46 -263.39
CA THR A 21 -61.39 -61.88 -263.63
C THR A 21 -62.21 -62.11 -264.90
N ARG A 22 -62.70 -61.05 -265.56
CA ARG A 22 -63.44 -61.14 -266.84
C ARG A 22 -62.68 -60.62 -268.06
N MET A 23 -61.47 -60.10 -267.90
CA MET A 23 -60.66 -59.71 -269.07
C MET A 23 -60.14 -60.95 -269.80
N ALA A 24 -60.40 -61.01 -271.11
CA ALA A 24 -60.00 -62.11 -271.97
C ALA A 24 -58.47 -62.15 -272.15
N GLY A 25 -57.88 -63.35 -272.10
CA GLY A 25 -56.46 -63.60 -272.36
C GLY A 25 -55.60 -64.02 -271.16
N ILE A 26 -56.16 -64.18 -269.96
CA ILE A 26 -55.40 -64.59 -268.77
C ILE A 26 -55.39 -66.13 -268.63
N PRO A 27 -54.20 -66.79 -268.62
CA PRO A 27 -54.06 -68.22 -268.39
C PRO A 27 -54.54 -68.64 -266.98
N GLU A 28 -55.21 -69.79 -266.89
CA GLU A 28 -55.93 -70.29 -265.68
C GLU A 28 -55.05 -70.40 -264.41
N GLU A 29 -53.74 -70.60 -264.59
CA GLU A 29 -52.72 -70.58 -263.54
C GLU A 29 -52.68 -69.25 -262.77
N LEU A 30 -52.86 -68.13 -263.47
CA LEU A 30 -52.92 -66.80 -262.87
C LEU A 30 -54.24 -66.56 -262.13
N ARG A 31 -55.36 -67.15 -262.60
CA ARG A 31 -56.64 -67.09 -261.85
C ARG A 31 -56.52 -67.78 -260.50
N LYS A 32 -55.87 -68.95 -260.45
CA LYS A 32 -55.58 -69.64 -259.17
C LYS A 32 -54.73 -68.78 -258.23
N LYS A 33 -53.70 -68.09 -258.74
CA LYS A 33 -52.84 -67.20 -257.93
C LYS A 33 -53.58 -65.96 -257.41
N ILE A 34 -54.48 -65.37 -258.20
CA ILE A 34 -55.33 -64.24 -257.78
C ILE A 34 -56.35 -64.67 -256.71
N VAL A 35 -56.94 -65.86 -256.86
CA VAL A 35 -57.85 -66.43 -255.86
C VAL A 35 -57.11 -66.76 -254.55
N MET A 36 -55.88 -67.29 -254.63
CA MET A 36 -55.05 -67.54 -253.45
C MET A 36 -54.61 -66.26 -252.73
N PHE A 37 -54.32 -65.19 -253.48
CA PHE A 37 -53.99 -63.88 -252.89
C PHE A 37 -55.20 -63.28 -252.15
N LYS A 38 -56.40 -63.40 -252.72
CA LYS A 38 -57.65 -62.98 -252.08
C LYS A 38 -57.87 -63.71 -250.74
N GLN A 39 -57.58 -65.01 -250.70
CA GLN A 39 -57.74 -65.80 -249.47
C GLN A 39 -56.68 -65.47 -248.41
N SER A 40 -55.43 -65.19 -248.82
CA SER A 40 -54.35 -64.79 -247.92
C SER A 40 -54.59 -63.41 -247.28
N PHE A 41 -55.16 -62.47 -248.04
CA PHE A 41 -55.48 -61.12 -247.55
C PHE A 41 -56.60 -61.13 -246.50
N ILE A 42 -57.63 -61.97 -246.69
CA ILE A 42 -58.72 -62.15 -245.73
C ILE A 42 -58.19 -62.72 -244.40
N ASN A 43 -57.26 -63.67 -244.46
CA ASN A 43 -56.70 -64.29 -243.25
C ASN A 43 -55.81 -63.32 -242.45
N SER A 44 -55.08 -62.42 -243.12
CA SER A 44 -54.32 -61.36 -242.44
C SER A 44 -55.20 -60.29 -241.79
N SER A 45 -56.33 -59.92 -242.42
CA SER A 45 -57.24 -58.90 -241.89
C SER A 45 -57.91 -59.34 -240.58
N ASN A 46 -58.20 -60.63 -240.43
CA ASN A 46 -58.81 -61.18 -239.21
C ASN A 46 -57.82 -61.27 -238.02
N SER A 47 -56.51 -61.33 -238.27
CA SER A 47 -55.49 -61.31 -237.22
C SER A 47 -55.37 -59.94 -236.54
N ILE A 48 -55.56 -58.85 -237.30
CA ILE A 48 -55.45 -57.48 -236.78
C ILE A 48 -56.66 -57.08 -235.92
N VAL A 49 -57.84 -57.63 -236.22
CA VAL A 49 -59.07 -57.38 -235.44
C VAL A 49 -58.97 -57.98 -234.03
N ARG A 50 -58.40 -59.18 -233.88
CA ARG A 50 -58.19 -59.80 -232.55
C ARG A 50 -57.14 -59.06 -231.70
N GLN A 51 -56.10 -58.48 -232.32
CA GLN A 51 -55.12 -57.68 -231.57
C GLN A 51 -55.71 -56.34 -231.08
N ARG A 52 -56.66 -55.75 -231.81
CA ARG A 52 -57.34 -54.51 -231.38
C ARG A 52 -58.29 -54.72 -230.19
N GLN A 53 -58.96 -55.87 -230.08
CA GLN A 53 -59.88 -56.14 -228.97
C GLN A 53 -59.14 -56.32 -227.62
N ASN A 54 -57.93 -56.88 -227.62
CA ASN A 54 -57.13 -57.03 -226.38
C ASN A 54 -56.51 -55.72 -225.87
N LEU A 55 -56.25 -54.74 -226.74
CA LEU A 55 -55.74 -53.43 -226.31
C LEU A 55 -56.83 -52.57 -225.65
N ALA A 56 -58.09 -52.71 -226.07
CA ALA A 56 -59.20 -51.94 -225.54
C ALA A 56 -59.54 -52.30 -224.07
N ALA A 57 -59.38 -53.56 -223.67
CA ALA A 57 -59.63 -54.00 -222.30
C ALA A 57 -58.59 -53.48 -221.28
N SER A 58 -57.33 -53.33 -221.69
CA SER A 58 -56.25 -52.83 -220.80
C SER A 58 -56.31 -51.31 -220.57
N ILE A 59 -56.78 -50.54 -221.55
CA ILE A 59 -56.90 -49.07 -221.42
C ILE A 59 -58.04 -48.68 -220.46
N ALA A 60 -59.12 -49.47 -220.38
CA ALA A 60 -60.21 -49.22 -219.45
C ALA A 60 -59.79 -49.40 -217.97
N LYS A 61 -58.93 -50.40 -217.67
CA LYS A 61 -58.39 -50.61 -216.31
C LYS A 61 -57.43 -49.51 -215.84
N TYR A 62 -56.74 -48.82 -216.75
CA TYR A 62 -55.81 -47.74 -216.39
C TYR A 62 -56.50 -46.38 -216.17
N LYS A 63 -57.66 -46.13 -216.80
CA LYS A 63 -58.42 -44.87 -216.59
C LYS A 63 -59.09 -44.79 -215.21
N GLU A 64 -59.53 -45.90 -214.63
CA GLU A 64 -60.12 -45.93 -213.28
C GLU A 64 -59.05 -45.68 -212.19
N LYS A 65 -57.87 -46.30 -212.31
CA LYS A 65 -56.73 -46.07 -211.38
C LYS A 65 -56.16 -44.65 -211.46
N SER A 66 -56.21 -44.01 -212.63
CA SER A 66 -55.76 -42.62 -212.79
C SER A 66 -56.66 -41.61 -212.08
N ARG A 67 -57.97 -41.84 -211.94
CA ARG A 67 -58.87 -40.95 -211.18
C ARG A 67 -58.75 -41.11 -209.66
N SER A 68 -58.48 -42.33 -209.19
CA SER A 68 -58.21 -42.57 -207.77
C SER A 68 -56.91 -41.89 -207.31
N CYS A 69 -55.89 -41.82 -208.18
CA CYS A 69 -54.62 -41.16 -207.84
C CYS A 69 -54.72 -39.63 -207.77
N THR A 70 -55.62 -38.99 -208.54
CA THR A 70 -55.83 -37.54 -208.46
C THR A 70 -56.55 -37.13 -207.18
N ILE A 71 -57.51 -37.92 -206.70
CA ILE A 71 -58.21 -37.68 -205.43
C ILE A 71 -57.27 -37.86 -204.23
N HIS A 72 -56.41 -38.89 -204.25
CA HIS A 72 -55.38 -39.05 -203.21
C HIS A 72 -54.33 -37.93 -203.26
N LYS A 73 -54.04 -37.36 -204.44
CA LYS A 73 -53.13 -36.20 -204.54
C LYS A 73 -53.74 -34.94 -203.92
N THR A 74 -55.04 -34.67 -204.12
CA THR A 74 -55.71 -33.53 -203.46
C THR A 74 -55.90 -33.74 -201.96
N GLN A 75 -56.14 -34.97 -201.49
CA GLN A 75 -56.19 -35.28 -200.06
C GLN A 75 -54.82 -35.20 -199.38
N ILE A 76 -53.75 -35.63 -200.05
CA ILE A 76 -52.38 -35.46 -199.54
C ILE A 76 -51.98 -33.98 -199.52
N GLN A 77 -52.40 -33.17 -200.50
CA GLN A 77 -52.17 -31.72 -200.47
C GLN A 77 -52.95 -31.01 -199.36
N HIS A 78 -54.19 -31.41 -199.06
CA HIS A 78 -54.91 -30.89 -197.90
C HIS A 78 -54.27 -31.32 -196.57
N LEU A 79 -53.84 -32.58 -196.46
CA LEU A 79 -53.12 -33.05 -195.27
C LEU A 79 -51.73 -32.41 -195.12
N GLN A 80 -51.06 -32.00 -196.21
CA GLN A 80 -49.81 -31.24 -196.13
C GLN A 80 -50.03 -29.81 -195.65
N VAL A 81 -51.10 -29.12 -196.12
CA VAL A 81 -51.45 -27.80 -195.61
C VAL A 81 -51.92 -27.86 -194.15
N ASP A 82 -52.64 -28.91 -193.76
CA ASP A 82 -53.01 -29.14 -192.36
C ASP A 82 -51.81 -29.49 -191.48
N LEU A 83 -50.83 -30.25 -191.99
CA LEU A 83 -49.60 -30.56 -191.26
C LEU A 83 -48.70 -29.33 -191.14
N GLU A 84 -48.59 -28.48 -192.18
CA GLU A 84 -47.87 -27.21 -192.11
C GLU A 84 -48.55 -26.22 -191.16
N ARG A 85 -49.89 -26.19 -191.11
CA ARG A 85 -50.65 -25.42 -190.12
C ARG A 85 -50.44 -25.92 -188.69
N VAL A 86 -50.44 -27.24 -188.47
CA VAL A 86 -50.16 -27.83 -187.15
C VAL A 86 -48.68 -27.64 -186.77
N LEU A 87 -47.75 -27.68 -187.72
CA LEU A 87 -46.34 -27.39 -187.47
C LEU A 87 -46.12 -25.90 -187.15
N GLN A 88 -46.85 -24.98 -187.81
CA GLN A 88 -46.85 -23.56 -187.49
C GLN A 88 -47.50 -23.29 -186.11
N GLU A 89 -48.59 -23.99 -185.77
CA GLU A 89 -49.19 -23.92 -184.43
C GLU A 89 -48.25 -24.50 -183.35
N ILE A 90 -47.42 -25.51 -183.67
CA ILE A 90 -46.38 -26.03 -182.77
C ILE A 90 -45.19 -25.06 -182.67
N GLU A 91 -44.83 -24.34 -183.74
CA GLU A 91 -43.79 -23.31 -183.73
C GLU A 91 -44.24 -22.05 -182.97
N ASP A 92 -45.52 -21.68 -183.05
CA ASP A 92 -46.11 -20.60 -182.25
C ASP A 92 -46.31 -21.02 -180.77
N LEU A 93 -46.55 -22.31 -180.48
CA LEU A 93 -46.52 -22.85 -179.11
C LEU A 93 -45.12 -22.93 -178.51
N LYS A 94 -44.06 -23.00 -179.33
CA LYS A 94 -42.67 -22.83 -178.86
C LYS A 94 -42.35 -21.38 -178.51
N PHE A 95 -42.98 -20.41 -179.17
CA PHE A 95 -42.77 -18.98 -178.87
C PHE A 95 -43.57 -18.48 -177.65
N ASN A 96 -44.64 -19.19 -177.25
CA ASN A 96 -45.33 -18.99 -175.97
C ASN A 96 -44.61 -19.63 -174.75
N SER A 97 -43.39 -20.14 -174.92
CA SER A 97 -42.49 -20.56 -173.84
C SER A 97 -41.78 -19.39 -173.13
N ALA A 98 -41.79 -18.18 -173.70
CA ALA A 98 -41.22 -17.00 -173.06
C ALA A 98 -42.07 -16.53 -171.87
N ASP A 99 -43.40 -16.60 -171.97
CA ASP A 99 -44.31 -16.27 -170.87
C ASP A 99 -44.27 -17.32 -169.74
N VAL A 100 -44.02 -18.59 -170.07
CA VAL A 100 -43.82 -19.65 -169.07
C VAL A 100 -42.46 -19.52 -168.37
N LEU A 101 -41.43 -19.05 -169.06
CA LEU A 101 -40.14 -18.69 -168.45
C LEU A 101 -40.26 -17.44 -167.59
N HIS A 102 -41.00 -16.40 -168.03
CA HIS A 102 -41.27 -15.21 -167.23
C HIS A 102 -42.11 -15.54 -165.98
N LEU A 103 -43.10 -16.44 -166.10
CA LEU A 103 -43.88 -16.92 -164.95
C LEU A 103 -43.03 -17.79 -164.02
N ARG A 104 -42.10 -18.59 -164.54
CA ARG A 104 -41.12 -19.33 -163.71
C ARG A 104 -40.19 -18.37 -162.97
N ASP A 105 -39.66 -17.34 -163.65
CA ASP A 105 -38.80 -16.33 -163.03
C ASP A 105 -39.58 -15.50 -162.01
N GLN A 106 -40.85 -15.18 -162.27
CA GLN A 106 -41.74 -14.55 -161.28
C GLN A 106 -42.07 -15.48 -160.11
N ILE A 107 -42.22 -16.78 -160.33
CA ILE A 107 -42.44 -17.77 -159.27
C ILE A 107 -41.16 -17.96 -158.46
N GLU A 108 -39.97 -17.99 -159.07
CA GLU A 108 -38.69 -18.02 -158.34
C GLU A 108 -38.46 -16.73 -157.57
N GLU A 109 -38.82 -15.57 -158.13
CA GLU A 109 -38.74 -14.30 -157.42
C GLU A 109 -39.76 -14.22 -156.29
N GLN A 110 -41.00 -14.69 -156.49
CA GLN A 110 -41.98 -14.84 -155.42
C GLN A 110 -41.56 -15.88 -154.39
N GLN A 111 -40.89 -16.97 -154.79
CA GLN A 111 -40.35 -17.96 -153.87
C GLN A 111 -39.20 -17.37 -153.05
N LYS A 112 -38.31 -16.57 -153.66
CA LYS A 112 -37.29 -15.80 -152.92
C LYS A 112 -37.94 -14.81 -151.97
N ILE A 113 -39.01 -14.12 -152.36
CA ILE A 113 -39.75 -13.21 -151.48
C ILE A 113 -40.39 -14.00 -150.33
N VAL A 114 -40.97 -15.16 -150.59
CA VAL A 114 -41.55 -16.03 -149.56
C VAL A 114 -40.46 -16.57 -148.63
N ASP A 115 -39.30 -16.97 -149.14
CA ASP A 115 -38.16 -17.43 -148.35
C ASP A 115 -37.57 -16.28 -147.52
N GLN A 116 -37.49 -15.06 -148.06
CA GLN A 116 -37.12 -13.85 -147.32
C GLN A 116 -38.15 -13.49 -146.26
N MET A 117 -39.45 -13.58 -146.58
CA MET A 117 -40.53 -13.36 -145.61
C MET A 117 -40.54 -14.42 -144.51
N ASN A 118 -40.25 -15.68 -144.85
CA ASN A 118 -40.11 -16.77 -143.88
C ASN A 118 -38.88 -16.55 -142.99
N HIS A 119 -37.74 -16.14 -143.56
CA HIS A 119 -36.56 -15.79 -142.77
C HIS A 119 -36.85 -14.59 -141.86
N LEU A 120 -37.49 -13.53 -142.36
CA LEU A 120 -37.87 -12.37 -141.54
C LEU A 120 -38.89 -12.75 -140.46
N LEU A 121 -39.81 -13.67 -140.75
CA LEU A 121 -40.77 -14.20 -139.78
C LEU A 121 -40.05 -15.00 -138.69
N GLU A 122 -39.15 -15.92 -139.06
CA GLU A 122 -38.34 -16.68 -138.12
C GLU A 122 -37.42 -15.78 -137.29
N GLU A 123 -36.83 -14.75 -137.90
CA GLU A 123 -36.03 -13.76 -137.21
C GLU A 123 -36.90 -12.93 -136.24
N THR A 124 -38.09 -12.53 -136.65
CA THR A 124 -39.05 -11.81 -135.80
C THR A 124 -39.53 -12.67 -134.64
N ILE A 125 -39.79 -13.95 -134.88
CA ILE A 125 -40.15 -14.92 -133.83
C ILE A 125 -38.96 -15.09 -132.88
N SER A 126 -37.75 -15.28 -133.38
CA SER A 126 -36.54 -15.40 -132.57
C SER A 126 -36.28 -14.13 -131.74
N GLN A 127 -36.45 -12.95 -132.33
CA GLN A 127 -36.33 -11.67 -131.63
C GLN A 127 -37.42 -11.50 -130.57
N LYS A 128 -38.66 -11.92 -130.85
CA LYS A 128 -39.76 -11.93 -129.87
C LYS A 128 -39.47 -12.88 -128.71
N GLU A 129 -38.97 -14.08 -128.97
CA GLU A 129 -38.59 -15.05 -127.94
C GLU A 129 -37.41 -14.54 -127.10
N LYS A 130 -36.41 -13.91 -127.72
CA LYS A 130 -35.31 -13.22 -127.02
C LYS A 130 -35.82 -12.05 -126.17
N ALA A 131 -36.78 -11.28 -126.67
CA ALA A 131 -37.40 -10.18 -125.92
C ALA A 131 -38.26 -10.71 -124.76
N GLU A 132 -38.97 -11.82 -124.94
CA GLU A 132 -39.79 -12.43 -123.90
C GLU A 132 -38.94 -13.06 -122.80
N THR A 133 -37.87 -13.76 -123.16
CA THR A 133 -36.88 -14.28 -122.19
C THR A 133 -36.19 -13.14 -121.44
N ASN A 134 -35.77 -12.08 -122.12
CA ASN A 134 -35.20 -10.90 -121.48
C ASN A 134 -36.21 -10.19 -120.56
N ARG A 135 -37.48 -10.08 -120.98
CA ARG A 135 -38.57 -9.56 -120.13
C ARG A 135 -38.77 -10.42 -118.88
N LYS A 136 -38.75 -11.75 -119.00
CA LYS A 136 -38.84 -12.68 -117.85
C LYS A 136 -37.66 -12.49 -116.90
N MET A 137 -36.44 -12.39 -117.41
CA MET A 137 -35.24 -12.10 -116.60
C MET A 137 -35.37 -10.75 -115.87
N LYS A 138 -35.80 -9.68 -116.56
CA LYS A 138 -35.99 -8.37 -115.95
C LYS A 138 -37.08 -8.36 -114.88
N ILE A 139 -38.17 -9.11 -115.07
CA ILE A 139 -39.20 -9.30 -114.03
C ILE A 139 -38.61 -9.99 -112.81
N GLN A 140 -37.79 -11.03 -113.01
CA GLN A 140 -37.12 -11.74 -111.91
C GLN A 140 -36.13 -10.85 -111.17
N GLU A 141 -35.33 -10.03 -111.88
CA GLU A 141 -34.43 -9.03 -111.28
C GLU A 141 -35.22 -8.00 -110.45
N ILE A 142 -36.34 -7.48 -110.97
CA ILE A 142 -37.19 -6.54 -110.22
C ILE A 142 -37.72 -7.18 -108.95
N GLU A 143 -38.14 -8.44 -109.00
CA GLU A 143 -38.64 -9.14 -107.82
C GLU A 143 -37.53 -9.39 -106.80
N GLN A 144 -36.32 -9.77 -107.23
CA GLN A 144 -35.16 -9.86 -106.36
C GLN A 144 -34.83 -8.52 -105.69
N ILE A 145 -34.85 -7.42 -106.44
CA ILE A 145 -34.62 -6.07 -105.90
C ILE A 145 -35.70 -5.67 -104.90
N LYS A 146 -36.97 -6.02 -105.14
CA LYS A 146 -38.06 -5.79 -104.17
C LYS A 146 -37.82 -6.56 -102.88
N GLN A 147 -37.45 -7.84 -102.96
CA GLN A 147 -37.14 -8.64 -101.77
C GLN A 147 -35.94 -8.06 -101.01
N GLN A 148 -34.88 -7.67 -101.73
CA GLN A 148 -33.72 -6.99 -101.13
C GLN A 148 -34.14 -5.68 -100.44
N LYS A 149 -35.00 -4.88 -101.06
CA LYS A 149 -35.52 -3.63 -100.46
C LYS A 149 -36.29 -3.90 -99.17
N ILE A 150 -37.12 -4.95 -99.13
CA ILE A 150 -37.84 -5.34 -97.91
C ILE A 150 -36.86 -5.72 -96.80
N ILE A 151 -35.84 -6.54 -97.11
CA ILE A 151 -34.82 -6.95 -96.15
C ILE A 151 -34.03 -5.75 -95.62
N VAL A 152 -33.59 -4.85 -96.50
CA VAL A 152 -32.85 -3.64 -96.12
C VAL A 152 -33.72 -2.71 -95.26
N ASN A 153 -34.98 -2.49 -95.62
CA ASN A 153 -35.89 -1.68 -94.82
C ASN A 153 -36.16 -2.29 -93.44
N GLY A 154 -36.36 -3.60 -93.36
CA GLY A 154 -36.51 -4.30 -92.08
C GLY A 154 -35.27 -4.16 -91.20
N THR A 155 -34.08 -4.30 -91.80
CA THR A 155 -32.80 -4.12 -91.10
C THR A 155 -32.61 -2.68 -90.63
N LEU A 156 -32.95 -1.70 -91.46
CA LEU A 156 -32.85 -0.28 -91.14
C LEU A 156 -33.78 0.11 -89.97
N ASN A 157 -35.02 -0.38 -89.98
CA ASN A 157 -35.97 -0.15 -88.90
C ASN A 157 -35.47 -0.76 -87.58
N ALA A 158 -34.96 -2.00 -87.61
CA ALA A 158 -34.38 -2.63 -86.42
C ALA A 158 -33.16 -1.85 -85.88
N GLN A 159 -32.33 -1.27 -86.77
CA GLN A 159 -31.23 -0.40 -86.36
C GLN A 159 -31.72 0.92 -85.75
N TRP A 160 -32.80 1.49 -86.30
CA TRP A 160 -33.42 2.70 -85.75
C TRP A 160 -33.98 2.45 -84.35
N ASP A 161 -34.70 1.35 -84.15
CA ASP A 161 -35.22 0.95 -82.84
C ASP A 161 -34.09 0.75 -81.83
N LYS A 162 -33.01 0.05 -82.24
CA LYS A 162 -31.81 -0.12 -81.41
C LYS A 162 -31.15 1.21 -81.07
N HIS A 163 -31.02 2.13 -82.03
CA HIS A 163 -30.45 3.45 -81.78
C HIS A 163 -31.32 4.27 -80.81
N SER A 164 -32.65 4.21 -80.97
CA SER A 164 -33.60 4.85 -80.07
C SER A 164 -33.49 4.31 -78.64
N GLU A 165 -33.42 2.98 -78.48
CA GLU A 165 -33.24 2.33 -77.18
C GLU A 165 -31.90 2.72 -76.52
N LEU A 166 -30.81 2.72 -77.30
CA LEU A 166 -29.50 3.14 -76.82
C LEU A 166 -29.48 4.62 -76.41
N THR A 167 -30.15 5.49 -77.17
CA THR A 167 -30.28 6.92 -76.84
C THR A 167 -31.04 7.11 -75.52
N LYS A 168 -32.12 6.36 -75.30
CA LYS A 168 -32.86 6.38 -74.03
C LYS A 168 -31.97 5.90 -72.88
N LYS A 169 -31.29 4.77 -73.04
CA LYS A 169 -30.35 4.23 -72.03
C LYS A 169 -29.23 5.22 -71.71
N LEU A 170 -28.73 5.95 -72.70
CA LEU A 170 -27.73 6.98 -72.49
C LEU A 170 -28.27 8.13 -71.63
N GLY A 171 -29.49 8.62 -71.91
CA GLY A 171 -30.13 9.65 -71.09
C GLY A 171 -30.43 9.20 -69.65
N ASP A 172 -30.86 7.95 -69.46
CA ASP A 172 -31.06 7.36 -68.13
C ASP A 172 -29.72 7.29 -67.36
N ASN A 173 -28.64 6.86 -68.03
CA ASN A 173 -27.30 6.80 -67.44
C ASN A 173 -26.73 8.20 -67.12
N GLU A 174 -26.97 9.21 -67.97
CA GLU A 174 -26.57 10.59 -67.70
C GLU A 174 -27.29 11.15 -66.47
N THR A 175 -28.59 10.86 -66.35
CA THR A 175 -29.38 11.24 -65.18
C THR A 175 -28.85 10.56 -63.91
N GLN A 176 -28.57 9.26 -63.98
CA GLN A 176 -27.99 8.50 -62.87
C GLN A 176 -26.60 9.05 -62.49
N ALA A 177 -25.76 9.37 -63.47
CA ALA A 177 -24.45 9.98 -63.22
C ALA A 177 -24.58 11.35 -62.53
N GLN A 178 -25.56 12.18 -62.91
CA GLN A 178 -25.79 13.45 -62.26
C GLN A 178 -26.27 13.28 -60.81
N GLN A 179 -27.17 12.33 -60.56
CA GLN A 179 -27.60 12.01 -59.20
C GLN A 179 -26.43 11.56 -58.31
N LEU A 180 -25.54 10.71 -58.83
CA LEU A 180 -24.34 10.27 -58.12
C LEU A 180 -23.38 11.44 -57.82
N ARG A 181 -23.21 12.38 -58.76
CA ARG A 181 -22.41 13.60 -58.53
C ARG A 181 -22.99 14.43 -57.39
N ASN A 182 -24.28 14.72 -57.44
CA ASN A 182 -24.96 15.50 -56.40
C ASN A 182 -24.84 14.82 -55.02
N SER A 183 -25.05 13.50 -54.97
CA SER A 183 -24.90 12.72 -53.73
C SER A 183 -23.46 12.73 -53.19
N ASN A 184 -22.46 12.65 -54.07
CA ASN A 184 -21.06 12.75 -53.68
C ASN A 184 -20.71 14.14 -53.15
N GLU A 185 -21.23 15.21 -53.76
CA GLU A 185 -21.03 16.57 -53.28
C GLU A 185 -21.67 16.79 -51.90
N GLU A 186 -22.86 16.24 -51.66
CA GLU A 186 -23.52 16.27 -50.35
C GLU A 186 -22.72 15.52 -49.29
N ARG A 187 -22.21 14.33 -49.62
CA ARG A 187 -21.32 13.56 -48.74
C ARG A 187 -20.03 14.32 -48.45
N GLN A 188 -19.44 14.94 -49.46
CA GLN A 188 -18.21 15.71 -49.28
C GLN A 188 -18.45 16.92 -48.35
N ARG A 189 -19.57 17.62 -48.51
CA ARG A 189 -19.98 18.69 -47.59
C ARG A 189 -20.14 18.17 -46.16
N ALA A 190 -20.80 17.04 -45.97
CA ALA A 190 -20.96 16.41 -44.66
C ALA A 190 -19.62 16.02 -44.03
N ILE A 191 -18.70 15.45 -44.81
CA ILE A 191 -17.34 15.11 -44.35
C ILE A 191 -16.62 16.37 -43.87
N SER A 192 -16.62 17.44 -44.66
CA SER A 192 -15.96 18.69 -44.30
C SER A 192 -16.57 19.33 -43.03
N THR A 193 -17.89 19.25 -42.83
CA THR A 193 -18.52 19.68 -41.57
C THR A 193 -18.07 18.82 -40.38
N MET A 194 -18.00 17.49 -40.56
CA MET A 194 -17.53 16.59 -39.50
C MET A 194 -16.06 16.83 -39.15
N GLU A 195 -15.20 17.07 -40.14
CA GLU A 195 -13.78 17.40 -39.94
C GLU A 195 -13.62 18.71 -39.16
N ALA A 196 -14.39 19.75 -39.52
CA ALA A 196 -14.39 21.03 -38.81
C ALA A 196 -14.83 20.86 -37.34
N ASN A 197 -15.91 20.10 -37.10
CA ASN A 197 -16.37 19.81 -35.75
C ASN A 197 -15.32 19.02 -34.95
N ALA A 198 -14.72 17.98 -35.54
CA ALA A 198 -13.69 17.17 -34.87
C ALA A 198 -12.45 18.00 -34.51
N GLU A 199 -12.08 18.96 -35.35
CA GLU A 199 -11.01 19.92 -35.07
C GLU A 199 -11.39 20.89 -33.93
N GLU A 200 -12.62 21.38 -33.89
CA GLU A 200 -13.12 22.21 -32.78
C GLU A 200 -13.13 21.43 -31.46
N TRP A 201 -13.60 20.19 -31.47
CA TRP A 201 -13.56 19.28 -30.33
C TRP A 201 -12.14 19.08 -29.82
N ARG A 202 -11.17 18.82 -30.72
CA ARG A 202 -9.75 18.71 -30.36
C ARG A 202 -9.21 19.98 -29.71
N ARG A 203 -9.52 21.16 -30.26
CA ARG A 203 -9.11 22.44 -29.66
C ARG A 203 -9.71 22.68 -28.28
N ASN A 204 -11.00 22.36 -28.11
CA ASN A 204 -11.67 22.52 -26.83
C ASN A 204 -11.09 21.55 -25.78
N MET A 205 -10.81 20.30 -26.19
CA MET A 205 -10.16 19.32 -25.33
C MET A 205 -8.77 19.78 -24.89
N ASN A 206 -7.92 20.24 -25.83
CA ASN A 206 -6.59 20.77 -25.50
C ASN A 206 -6.66 21.95 -24.54
N LYS A 207 -7.63 22.88 -24.72
CA LYS A 207 -7.83 24.00 -23.79
C LYS A 207 -8.17 23.52 -22.38
N LYS A 208 -9.06 22.53 -22.26
CA LYS A 208 -9.41 21.94 -20.96
C LYS A 208 -8.24 21.22 -20.32
N GLU A 209 -7.45 20.49 -21.11
CA GLU A 209 -6.23 19.82 -20.64
C GLU A 209 -5.24 20.84 -20.08
N THR A 210 -4.98 21.94 -20.79
CA THR A 210 -4.11 23.01 -20.29
C THR A 210 -4.64 23.67 -19.02
N GLN A 211 -5.96 23.85 -18.89
CA GLN A 211 -6.57 24.39 -17.66
C GLN A 211 -6.41 23.44 -16.47
N ILE A 212 -6.60 22.14 -16.70
CA ILE A 212 -6.39 21.11 -15.67
C ILE A 212 -4.93 21.10 -15.22
N ASP A 213 -3.97 21.18 -16.16
CA ASP A 213 -2.54 21.24 -15.82
C ASP A 213 -2.16 22.48 -15.01
N GLU A 214 -2.74 23.64 -15.35
CA GLU A 214 -2.57 24.88 -14.58
C GLU A 214 -3.12 24.77 -13.15
N GLU A 215 -4.31 24.18 -12.99
CA GLU A 215 -4.92 23.92 -11.67
C GLU A 215 -4.08 22.94 -10.85
N ILE A 216 -3.60 21.85 -11.45
CA ILE A 216 -2.69 20.89 -10.80
C ILE A 216 -1.42 21.61 -10.33
N SER A 217 -0.81 22.43 -11.19
CA SER A 217 0.41 23.18 -10.81
C SER A 217 0.16 24.15 -9.66
N LYS A 218 -1.00 24.81 -9.64
CA LYS A 218 -1.40 25.69 -8.53
C LYS A 218 -1.58 24.91 -7.22
N LEU A 219 -2.31 23.81 -7.26
CA LEU A 219 -2.52 22.95 -6.08
C LEU A 219 -1.20 22.36 -5.55
N GLN A 220 -0.29 21.96 -6.44
CA GLN A 220 1.04 21.49 -6.02
C GLN A 220 1.83 22.57 -5.27
N LYS A 221 1.78 23.83 -5.73
CA LYS A 221 2.43 24.95 -5.02
C LYS A 221 1.79 25.22 -3.66
N GLU A 222 0.46 25.14 -3.57
CA GLU A 222 -0.26 25.30 -2.30
C GLU A 222 0.10 24.17 -1.32
N ILE A 223 0.18 22.92 -1.77
CA ILE A 223 0.63 21.77 -0.98
C ILE A 223 2.05 22.01 -0.45
N SER A 224 3.01 22.35 -1.31
CA SER A 224 4.40 22.59 -0.88
C SER A 224 4.52 23.75 0.12
N SER A 225 3.70 24.80 -0.04
CA SER A 225 3.62 25.90 0.92
C SER A 225 3.13 25.43 2.29
N VAL A 226 2.04 24.65 2.33
CA VAL A 226 1.48 24.09 3.57
C VAL A 226 2.45 23.11 4.22
N GLU A 227 3.13 22.26 3.46
CA GLU A 227 4.17 21.36 3.97
C GLU A 227 5.31 22.12 4.65
N THR A 228 5.73 23.24 4.05
CA THR A 228 6.74 24.13 4.65
C THR A 228 6.24 24.71 5.96
N GLN A 229 5.01 25.24 6.00
CA GLN A 229 4.41 25.76 7.24
C GLN A 229 4.28 24.70 8.34
N ILE A 230 3.93 23.46 7.99
CA ILE A 230 3.86 22.35 8.95
C ILE A 230 5.24 22.07 9.54
N ASN A 231 6.29 22.06 8.70
CA ASN A 231 7.66 21.84 9.17
C ASN A 231 8.14 22.97 10.08
N ASP A 232 7.85 24.22 9.74
CA ASP A 232 8.19 25.40 10.55
C ASP A 232 7.52 25.33 11.92
N VAL A 233 6.20 25.10 11.96
CA VAL A 233 5.44 24.95 13.23
C VAL A 233 5.96 23.76 14.04
N SER A 234 6.32 22.65 13.38
CA SER A 234 6.91 21.50 14.07
C SER A 234 8.28 21.83 14.66
N SER A 235 9.10 22.63 13.97
CA SER A 235 10.39 23.10 14.48
C SER A 235 10.21 24.00 15.69
N GLU A 236 9.36 25.03 15.59
CA GLU A 236 9.06 25.96 16.68
C GLU A 236 8.54 25.22 17.92
N LYS A 237 7.63 24.26 17.73
CA LYS A 237 7.13 23.41 18.81
C LYS A 237 8.26 22.61 19.48
N ASN A 238 9.15 22.01 18.71
CA ASN A 238 10.27 21.23 19.25
C ASN A 238 11.27 22.10 20.02
N GLU A 239 11.54 23.31 19.53
CA GLU A 239 12.36 24.31 20.22
C GLU A 239 11.71 24.76 21.53
N ALA A 240 10.41 25.05 21.52
CA ALA A 240 9.65 25.40 22.73
C ALA A 240 9.66 24.26 23.77
N ILE A 241 9.43 23.01 23.33
CA ILE A 241 9.51 21.83 24.20
C ILE A 241 10.91 21.71 24.81
N SER A 242 11.97 21.87 24.01
CA SER A 242 13.35 21.79 24.49
C SER A 242 13.65 22.88 25.52
N SER A 243 13.17 24.10 25.28
CA SER A 243 13.27 25.22 26.21
C SER A 243 12.55 24.94 27.54
N TYR A 244 11.30 24.44 27.50
CA TYR A 244 10.57 24.08 28.71
C TYR A 244 11.22 22.92 29.47
N GLN A 245 11.73 21.90 28.77
CA GLN A 245 12.49 20.82 29.39
C GLN A 245 13.73 21.35 30.11
N HIS A 246 14.45 22.30 29.51
CA HIS A 246 15.59 22.94 30.14
C HIS A 246 15.19 23.74 31.39
N GLN A 247 14.11 24.54 31.31
CA GLN A 247 13.59 25.28 32.47
C GLN A 247 13.18 24.37 33.62
N ILE A 248 12.48 23.26 33.33
CA ILE A 248 12.11 22.25 34.33
C ILE A 248 13.35 21.63 34.98
N ALA A 249 14.37 21.29 34.19
CA ALA A 249 15.62 20.74 34.71
C ALA A 249 16.32 21.72 35.67
N THR A 250 16.37 23.01 35.31
CA THR A 250 16.93 24.06 36.16
C THR A 250 16.15 24.22 37.47
N LEU A 251 14.81 24.31 37.40
CA LEU A 251 13.97 24.41 38.59
C LEU A 251 14.11 23.20 39.52
N ASN A 252 14.20 21.99 38.96
CA ASN A 252 14.44 20.79 39.76
C ASN A 252 15.80 20.83 40.47
N ALA A 253 16.86 21.29 39.79
CA ALA A 253 18.17 21.47 40.42
C ALA A 253 18.14 22.52 41.55
N GLU A 254 17.38 23.61 41.38
CA GLU A 254 17.17 24.61 42.44
C GLU A 254 16.40 24.03 43.64
N ILE A 255 15.34 23.25 43.40
CA ILE A 255 14.58 22.54 44.44
C ILE A 255 15.51 21.60 45.22
N ASP A 256 16.34 20.83 44.53
CA ASP A 256 17.30 19.91 45.18
C ASP A 256 18.32 20.67 46.04
N ALA A 257 18.86 21.78 45.53
CA ALA A 257 19.77 22.63 46.29
C ALA A 257 19.10 23.23 47.55
N HIS A 258 17.84 23.67 47.43
CA HIS A 258 17.07 24.13 48.58
C HIS A 258 16.78 23.01 49.58
N ASN A 259 16.44 21.81 49.12
CA ASN A 259 16.22 20.65 49.98
C ASN A 259 17.48 20.28 50.78
N GLU A 260 18.65 20.31 50.17
CA GLU A 260 19.92 20.08 50.88
C GLU A 260 20.20 21.17 51.92
N LYS A 261 19.92 22.44 51.60
CA LYS A 261 20.05 23.54 52.56
C LYS A 261 19.10 23.37 53.74
N ILE A 262 17.85 22.96 53.50
CA ILE A 262 16.87 22.66 54.55
C ILE A 262 17.37 21.51 55.44
N LYS A 263 17.88 20.43 54.86
CA LYS A 263 18.45 19.31 55.64
C LYS A 263 19.57 19.77 56.56
N GLU A 264 20.46 20.62 56.06
CA GLU A 264 21.58 21.14 56.85
C GLU A 264 21.09 22.03 58.00
N GLN A 265 20.14 22.93 57.73
CA GLN A 265 19.50 23.74 58.77
C GLN A 265 18.78 22.90 59.82
N VAL A 266 18.11 21.82 59.43
CA VAL A 266 17.45 20.89 60.37
C VAL A 266 18.48 20.20 61.27
N LYS A 267 19.64 19.78 60.75
CA LYS A 267 20.73 19.24 61.58
C LYS A 267 21.25 20.28 62.57
N GLU A 268 21.45 21.51 62.12
CA GLU A 268 21.95 22.62 62.95
C GLU A 268 20.97 22.93 64.09
N ILE A 269 19.67 23.01 63.80
CA ILE A 269 18.60 23.14 64.80
C ILE A 269 18.64 21.97 65.78
N GLY A 270 18.82 20.74 65.30
CA GLY A 270 18.97 19.56 66.16
C GLY A 270 20.15 19.66 67.13
N SER A 271 21.31 20.10 66.64
CA SER A 271 22.50 20.34 67.47
C SER A 271 22.29 21.46 68.49
N MET A 272 21.68 22.58 68.08
CA MET A 272 21.35 23.68 68.98
C MET A 272 20.38 23.25 70.07
N LYS A 273 19.35 22.45 69.73
CA LYS A 273 18.40 21.91 70.70
C LYS A 273 19.11 21.04 71.75
N ALA A 274 19.99 20.13 71.33
CA ALA A 274 20.77 19.30 72.26
C ALA A 274 21.66 20.15 73.19
N ASN A 275 22.29 21.19 72.65
CA ASN A 275 23.08 22.13 73.47
C ASN A 275 22.21 22.87 74.50
N ILE A 276 21.00 23.30 74.12
CA ILE A 276 20.05 23.94 75.04
C ILE A 276 19.64 22.96 76.15
N GLU A 277 19.29 21.72 75.80
CA GLU A 277 18.94 20.68 76.78
C GLU A 277 20.09 20.46 77.79
N HIS A 278 21.33 20.36 77.31
CA HIS A 278 22.50 20.25 78.18
C HIS A 278 22.70 21.47 79.10
N ILE A 279 22.53 22.70 78.58
CA ILE A 279 22.63 23.93 79.39
C ILE A 279 21.52 23.97 80.45
N VAL A 280 20.31 23.53 80.11
CA VAL A 280 19.18 23.44 81.05
C VAL A 280 19.50 22.43 82.17
N GLU A 281 20.02 21.25 81.84
CA GLU A 281 20.47 20.26 82.83
C GLU A 281 21.58 20.81 83.74
N GLN A 282 22.59 21.47 83.17
CA GLN A 282 23.65 22.12 83.94
C GLN A 282 23.10 23.22 84.86
N SER A 283 22.17 24.04 84.37
CA SER A 283 21.53 25.10 85.16
C SER A 283 20.71 24.53 86.32
N GLN A 284 20.02 23.41 86.10
CA GLN A 284 19.26 22.72 87.13
C GLN A 284 20.19 22.12 88.20
N ARG A 285 21.30 21.49 87.80
CA ARG A 285 22.34 21.01 88.72
C ARG A 285 22.93 22.14 89.56
N LEU A 286 23.33 23.24 88.94
CA LEU A 286 23.88 24.41 89.65
C LEU A 286 22.86 25.00 90.63
N LYS A 287 21.57 24.99 90.30
CA LYS A 287 20.50 25.43 91.20
C LYS A 287 20.38 24.51 92.42
N GLU A 288 20.44 23.19 92.21
CA GLU A 288 20.41 22.19 93.29
C GLU A 288 21.66 22.32 94.19
N GLU A 289 22.85 22.46 93.61
CA GLU A 289 24.10 22.73 94.34
C GLU A 289 24.02 24.03 95.15
N SER A 290 23.49 25.11 94.55
CA SER A 290 23.30 26.38 95.24
C SER A 290 22.28 26.28 96.38
N GLN A 291 21.21 25.51 96.21
CA GLN A 291 20.22 25.30 97.26
C GLN A 291 20.83 24.51 98.41
N GLN A 292 21.55 23.43 98.11
CA GLN A 292 22.26 22.63 99.12
C GLN A 292 23.29 23.48 99.87
N ALA A 293 24.09 24.29 99.18
CA ALA A 293 25.03 25.21 99.82
C ALA A 293 24.32 26.25 100.71
N GLY A 294 23.13 26.71 100.30
CA GLY A 294 22.28 27.58 101.10
C GLY A 294 21.76 26.91 102.39
N GLU A 295 21.34 25.65 102.31
CA GLU A 295 20.92 24.83 103.44
C GLU A 295 22.09 24.55 104.40
N GLU A 296 23.25 24.18 103.87
CA GLU A 296 24.49 24.00 104.65
C GLU A 296 24.90 25.30 105.35
N LEU A 297 24.82 26.45 104.67
CA LEU A 297 25.09 27.76 105.27
C LEU A 297 24.08 28.10 106.37
N ALA A 298 22.80 27.77 106.20
CA ALA A 298 21.78 27.98 107.21
C ALA A 298 22.03 27.15 108.47
N GLU A 299 22.42 25.87 108.32
CA GLU A 299 22.78 25.03 109.46
C GLU A 299 24.04 25.55 110.15
N ARG A 300 25.09 25.94 109.39
CA ARG A 300 26.29 26.58 109.95
C ARG A 300 25.98 27.87 110.71
N LYS A 301 25.03 28.69 110.23
CA LYS A 301 24.57 29.89 110.96
C LYS A 301 23.87 29.54 112.26
N LYS A 302 23.06 28.48 112.27
CA LYS A 302 22.37 27.98 113.46
C LYS A 302 23.37 27.43 114.47
N GLU A 303 24.33 26.62 114.04
CA GLU A 303 25.47 26.17 114.87
C GLU A 303 26.22 27.36 115.46
N LEU A 304 26.53 28.38 114.64
CA LEU A 304 27.19 29.60 115.10
C LEU A 304 26.35 30.35 116.14
N ALA A 305 25.04 30.47 115.93
CA ALA A 305 24.13 31.11 116.89
C ALA A 305 24.07 30.34 118.22
N THR A 306 24.05 29.01 118.17
CA THR A 306 24.14 28.15 119.37
C THR A 306 25.47 28.39 120.09
N LEU A 307 26.59 28.35 119.38
CA LEU A 307 27.91 28.62 119.94
C LEU A 307 28.02 30.04 120.53
N MET A 308 27.42 31.05 119.89
CA MET A 308 27.34 32.40 120.42
C MET A 308 26.50 32.46 121.71
N GLY A 309 25.38 31.73 121.77
CA GLY A 309 24.55 31.60 122.97
C GLY A 309 25.30 30.90 124.12
N GLU A 310 26.02 29.83 123.83
CA GLU A 310 26.91 29.15 124.78
C GLU A 310 28.02 30.09 125.27
N LEU A 311 28.65 30.84 124.36
CA LEU A 311 29.68 31.82 124.69
C LEU A 311 29.11 32.93 125.59
N ALA A 312 27.94 33.48 125.27
CA ALA A 312 27.28 34.49 126.09
C ALA A 312 26.97 33.97 127.50
N THR A 313 26.53 32.71 127.60
CA THR A 313 26.29 32.04 128.89
C THR A 313 27.60 31.85 129.67
N ARG A 314 28.70 31.49 128.99
CA ARG A 314 30.02 31.41 129.60
C ARG A 314 30.58 32.78 129.98
N MET A 315 30.26 33.85 129.26
CA MET A 315 30.71 35.21 129.61
C MET A 315 29.95 35.81 130.80
N SER A 316 28.68 35.46 130.98
CA SER A 316 27.92 35.91 132.16
C SER A 316 28.27 35.13 133.42
N LEU A 317 28.85 33.93 133.28
CA LEU A 317 29.28 33.09 134.39
C LEU A 317 30.34 33.75 135.30
N PRO A 318 31.42 34.39 134.80
CA PRO A 318 32.33 35.18 135.62
C PRO A 318 31.62 36.29 136.38
N GLU A 319 30.64 36.96 135.77
CA GLU A 319 29.93 38.08 136.40
C GLU A 319 29.00 37.60 137.52
N THR A 320 28.31 36.47 137.33
CA THR A 320 27.54 35.81 138.40
C THR A 320 28.44 35.26 139.50
N GLN A 321 29.53 34.57 139.15
CA GLN A 321 30.53 34.09 140.10
C GLN A 321 31.18 35.24 140.87
N THR A 322 31.45 36.38 140.23
CA THR A 322 32.01 37.57 140.88
C THR A 322 31.03 38.16 141.89
N LYS A 323 29.73 38.25 141.56
CA LYS A 323 28.69 38.67 142.50
C LYS A 323 28.58 37.70 143.68
N GLU A 324 28.65 36.40 143.42
CA GLU A 324 28.59 35.37 144.45
C GLU A 324 29.82 35.42 145.38
N ILE A 325 31.02 35.60 144.84
CA ILE A 325 32.25 35.82 145.61
C ILE A 325 32.14 37.10 146.45
N ALA A 326 31.66 38.21 145.89
CA ALA A 326 31.51 39.46 146.62
C ALA A 326 30.52 39.32 147.81
N ASN A 327 29.43 38.58 147.63
CA ASN A 327 28.50 38.24 148.72
C ASN A 327 29.17 37.37 149.78
N LEU A 328 29.89 36.31 149.37
CA LEU A 328 30.61 35.44 150.30
C LEU A 328 31.70 36.21 151.06
N GLU A 329 32.41 37.15 150.43
CA GLU A 329 33.37 38.03 151.10
C GLU A 329 32.72 38.95 152.14
N LEU A 330 31.50 39.42 151.87
CA LEU A 330 30.72 40.21 152.82
C LEU A 330 30.31 39.37 154.03
N ASP A 331 29.79 38.16 153.80
CA ASP A 331 29.43 37.21 154.85
C ASP A 331 30.66 36.86 155.70
N ASN A 332 31.81 36.65 155.06
CA ASN A 332 33.05 36.35 155.75
C ASN A 332 33.54 37.52 156.62
N ARG A 333 33.38 38.77 156.15
CA ARG A 333 33.63 39.96 156.98
C ARG A 333 32.71 40.01 158.20
N GLN A 334 31.42 39.75 158.03
CA GLN A 334 30.46 39.72 159.14
C GLN A 334 30.77 38.63 160.16
N LEU A 335 31.11 37.43 159.67
CA LEU A 335 31.55 36.32 160.53
C LEU A 335 32.83 36.67 161.28
N LYS A 336 33.77 37.38 160.65
CA LYS A 336 35.00 37.83 161.29
C LYS A 336 34.74 38.85 162.40
N THR A 337 33.85 39.81 162.17
CA THR A 337 33.39 40.74 163.22
C THR A 337 32.77 39.99 164.39
N ARG A 338 31.90 39.00 164.13
CA ARG A 338 31.32 38.13 165.17
C ARG A 338 32.38 37.38 165.96
N VAL A 339 33.41 36.87 165.28
CA VAL A 339 34.53 36.19 165.94
C VAL A 339 35.29 37.16 166.85
N ASP A 340 35.56 38.39 166.40
CA ASP A 340 36.25 39.40 167.21
C ASP A 340 35.40 39.87 168.40
N GLU A 341 34.07 40.00 168.24
CA GLU A 341 33.13 40.27 169.33
C GLU A 341 33.08 39.14 170.35
N LEU A 342 33.03 37.88 169.88
CA LEU A 342 33.09 36.73 170.77
C LEU A 342 34.44 36.66 171.50
N LYS A 343 35.52 37.06 170.84
CA LYS A 343 36.87 37.10 171.41
C LYS A 343 37.00 38.17 172.49
N THR A 344 36.43 39.36 172.28
CA THR A 344 36.38 40.41 173.31
C THR A 344 35.50 40.00 174.49
N MET A 345 34.32 39.44 174.23
CA MET A 345 33.46 38.88 175.29
C MET A 345 34.17 37.80 176.11
N TRP A 346 34.88 36.89 175.44
CA TRP A 346 35.66 35.85 176.10
C TRP A 346 36.80 36.44 176.95
N GLN A 347 37.49 37.46 176.44
CA GLN A 347 38.54 38.14 177.20
C GLN A 347 37.97 38.83 178.45
N THR A 348 36.86 39.56 178.32
CA THR A 348 36.20 40.22 179.46
C THR A 348 35.75 39.22 180.52
N SER A 349 35.16 38.10 180.11
CA SER A 349 34.75 37.05 181.04
C SER A 349 35.96 36.39 181.73
N THR A 350 37.10 36.29 181.05
CA THR A 350 38.33 35.76 181.62
C THR A 350 38.90 36.70 182.69
N ASP A 351 38.91 38.01 182.42
CA ASP A 351 39.38 39.02 183.36
C ASP A 351 38.49 39.08 184.64
N GLU A 352 37.17 38.90 184.48
CA GLU A 352 36.23 38.79 185.61
C GLU A 352 36.49 37.56 186.50
N VAL A 353 36.88 36.43 185.90
CA VAL A 353 37.24 35.22 186.63
C VAL A 353 38.54 35.41 187.42
N GLU A 354 39.53 36.12 186.86
CA GLU A 354 40.76 36.50 187.56
C GLU A 354 40.47 37.39 188.78
N GLU A 355 39.59 38.38 188.65
CA GLU A 355 39.23 39.27 189.76
C GLU A 355 38.49 38.53 190.89
N LEU A 356 37.64 37.56 190.54
CA LEU A 356 36.96 36.68 191.50
C LEU A 356 37.95 35.76 192.24
N ALA A 357 38.96 35.23 191.56
CA ALA A 357 40.02 34.42 192.15
C ALA A 357 40.85 35.23 193.18
N ASP A 358 41.08 36.51 192.91
CA ASP A 358 41.86 37.40 193.75
C ASP A 358 41.10 37.87 195.02
N LYS A 359 39.76 37.88 194.97
CA LYS A 359 38.88 38.13 196.13
C LYS A 359 38.78 36.92 197.06
N ILE A 360 38.79 35.70 196.52
CA ILE A 360 38.76 34.45 197.32
C ILE A 360 40.07 34.26 198.11
N SER A 361 41.20 34.69 197.55
CA SER A 361 42.52 34.53 198.17
C SER A 361 42.72 35.35 199.45
N ARG A 362 41.99 36.45 199.63
CA ARG A 362 42.12 37.33 200.82
C ARG A 362 41.26 36.93 202.03
N ALA A 363 40.30 36.02 201.87
CA ALA A 363 39.35 35.68 202.94
C ALA A 363 39.73 34.45 203.80
N LYS A 364 40.87 33.78 203.56
CA LYS A 364 41.09 32.40 204.05
C LYS A 364 42.33 32.13 204.93
N ILE A 365 43.00 33.12 205.52
CA ILE A 365 44.12 32.85 206.45
C ILE A 365 44.06 33.75 207.71
N ALA A 366 43.15 33.42 208.63
CA ALA A 366 43.23 33.71 210.05
C ALA A 366 42.61 32.53 210.84
N LYS A 367 43.46 31.77 211.57
CA LYS A 367 43.26 30.53 212.37
C LYS A 367 43.29 29.20 211.58
N TYR A 368 44.46 28.59 211.38
CA TYR A 368 45.22 27.63 212.23
C TYR A 368 44.70 26.17 212.16
N ASP A 369 45.50 25.23 211.61
CA ASP A 369 46.28 24.24 212.38
C ASP A 369 47.09 23.31 211.42
N PRO A 370 48.38 22.98 211.69
CA PRO A 370 49.35 22.45 210.74
C PRO A 370 49.53 20.92 210.84
N ALA A 371 48.51 20.14 210.49
CA ALA A 371 48.61 18.67 210.49
C ALA A 371 47.96 17.97 209.27
N ALA A 372 47.35 18.71 208.34
CA ALA A 372 46.69 18.12 207.16
C ALA A 372 47.35 18.50 205.83
N GLN A 373 48.57 19.07 205.89
CA GLN A 373 49.38 19.45 204.72
C GLN A 373 50.10 18.24 204.06
N GLU A 374 50.01 17.04 204.64
CA GLU A 374 50.55 15.81 204.07
C GLU A 374 49.55 14.98 203.24
N ALA A 375 48.23 15.23 203.35
CA ALA A 375 47.22 14.46 202.62
C ALA A 375 46.93 15.03 201.21
N ALA A 376 47.02 16.35 201.01
CA ALA A 376 46.70 16.99 199.73
C ALA A 376 47.83 16.90 198.69
N ILE A 377 49.08 16.66 199.11
CA ILE A 377 50.21 16.48 198.19
C ILE A 377 50.21 15.08 197.56
N ARG A 378 49.67 14.05 198.23
CA ARG A 378 49.58 12.69 197.67
C ARG A 378 48.46 12.51 196.64
N GLU A 379 47.36 13.26 196.74
CA GLU A 379 46.26 13.18 195.77
C GLU A 379 46.59 13.86 194.43
N ARG A 380 47.42 14.91 194.44
CA ARG A 380 47.88 15.59 193.21
C ARG A 380 48.91 14.75 192.44
N ILE A 381 49.75 13.97 193.13
CA ILE A 381 50.76 13.09 192.49
C ILE A 381 50.10 11.87 191.82
N LEU A 382 48.99 11.34 192.36
CA LEU A 382 48.29 10.20 191.77
C LEU A 382 47.48 10.56 190.50
N ARG A 383 46.86 11.75 190.44
CA ARG A 383 46.17 12.20 189.20
C ARG A 383 47.13 12.55 188.07
N ASP A 384 48.26 13.19 188.39
CA ASP A 384 49.29 13.53 187.39
C ASP A 384 50.07 12.32 186.87
N SER A 385 50.10 11.22 187.63
CA SER A 385 50.69 9.96 187.20
C SER A 385 49.72 9.16 186.31
N ALA A 386 48.42 9.20 186.57
CA ALA A 386 47.41 8.53 185.75
C ALA A 386 47.27 9.14 184.35
N ILE A 387 47.35 10.47 184.22
CA ILE A 387 47.29 11.15 182.91
C ILE A 387 48.55 10.87 182.09
N ARG A 388 49.75 10.92 182.72
CA ARG A 388 51.00 10.60 182.02
C ARG A 388 51.09 9.15 181.59
N VAL A 389 50.55 8.20 182.35
CA VAL A 389 50.47 6.80 181.91
C VAL A 389 49.49 6.63 180.75
N GLN A 390 48.36 7.33 180.75
CA GLN A 390 47.40 7.30 179.63
C GLN A 390 48.00 7.89 178.34
N GLU A 391 48.73 9.01 178.42
CA GLU A 391 49.41 9.62 177.28
C GLU A 391 50.56 8.76 176.72
N ILE A 392 51.29 8.05 177.59
CA ILE A 392 52.33 7.10 177.19
C ILE A 392 51.70 5.86 176.54
N VAL A 393 50.56 5.37 177.05
CA VAL A 393 49.84 4.24 176.46
C VAL A 393 49.24 4.61 175.09
N ASP A 394 48.65 5.79 174.95
CA ASP A 394 48.05 6.24 173.69
C ASP A 394 49.12 6.61 172.64
N SER A 395 50.27 7.14 173.04
CA SER A 395 51.42 7.32 172.14
C SER A 395 52.02 5.97 171.70
N ALA A 396 52.15 5.00 172.62
CA ALA A 396 52.67 3.68 172.29
C ALA A 396 51.71 2.89 171.37
N MET A 397 50.39 3.00 171.56
CA MET A 397 49.41 2.36 170.67
C MET A 397 49.40 2.99 169.26
N LYS A 398 49.61 4.31 169.13
CA LYS A 398 49.71 4.98 167.82
C LYS A 398 50.96 4.58 167.03
N MET A 399 52.07 4.24 167.69
CA MET A 399 53.29 3.79 167.00
C MET A 399 53.23 2.33 166.55
N LEU A 400 52.27 1.53 167.04
CA LEU A 400 52.18 0.10 166.80
C LEU A 400 50.90 -0.34 166.08
N THR A 401 50.14 0.61 165.54
CA THR A 401 48.93 0.34 164.75
C THR A 401 49.07 0.84 163.32
N CYS A 402 48.51 0.09 162.37
CA CYS A 402 48.57 0.45 160.95
C CYS A 402 47.70 1.69 160.68
N PRO A 403 48.23 2.76 160.07
CA PRO A 403 47.48 4.01 159.88
C PRO A 403 46.30 3.88 158.90
N GLU A 404 46.26 2.86 158.04
CA GLU A 404 45.11 2.66 157.14
C GLU A 404 44.01 1.77 157.72
N CYS A 405 44.32 0.82 158.61
CA CYS A 405 43.32 -0.14 159.10
C CYS A 405 43.15 -0.19 160.63
N GLY A 406 43.94 0.56 161.40
CA GLY A 406 43.84 0.68 162.86
C GLY A 406 44.21 -0.57 163.66
N LYS A 407 44.64 -1.67 163.01
CA LYS A 407 45.03 -2.92 163.68
C LYS A 407 46.47 -2.87 164.17
N ILE A 408 46.75 -3.53 165.30
CA ILE A 408 48.09 -3.66 165.90
C ILE A 408 49.00 -4.46 164.95
N LEU A 409 50.23 -4.01 164.74
CA LEU A 409 51.18 -4.58 163.79
C LEU A 409 51.76 -5.90 164.33
N GLU A 410 51.36 -7.02 163.73
CA GLU A 410 51.91 -8.35 164.01
C GLU A 410 53.21 -8.59 163.21
N VAL A 411 54.19 -9.25 163.84
CA VAL A 411 55.53 -9.50 163.29
C VAL A 411 55.44 -10.50 162.11
N PRO A 412 56.15 -10.31 160.97
CA PRO A 412 57.18 -9.32 160.69
C PRO A 412 56.67 -7.98 160.14
N VAL A 413 57.13 -6.88 160.74
CA VAL A 413 56.75 -5.48 160.41
C VAL A 413 57.78 -4.85 159.46
N THR A 414 57.36 -4.01 158.51
CA THR A 414 58.27 -3.33 157.56
C THR A 414 58.39 -1.85 157.91
N LEU A 415 59.57 -1.44 158.36
CA LEU A 415 59.88 -0.05 158.75
C LEU A 415 60.54 0.67 157.58
N VAL A 416 60.03 1.85 157.25
CA VAL A 416 60.60 2.72 156.22
C VAL A 416 61.40 3.84 156.90
N PRO A 417 62.60 4.23 156.39
CA PRO A 417 63.46 5.21 157.07
C PRO A 417 62.78 6.56 157.39
N CYS A 418 61.79 6.95 156.59
CA CYS A 418 60.97 8.13 156.80
C CYS A 418 60.05 8.10 158.05
N GLY A 419 60.08 7.03 158.85
CA GLY A 419 59.31 6.92 160.10
C GLY A 419 57.87 6.41 159.95
N HIS A 420 57.48 5.87 158.79
CA HIS A 420 56.16 5.28 158.57
C HIS A 420 56.21 3.75 158.61
N CYS A 421 55.20 3.11 159.23
CA CYS A 421 55.04 1.65 159.34
C CYS A 421 53.91 1.14 158.43
N VAL A 422 54.12 0.02 157.73
CA VAL A 422 53.10 -0.61 156.86
C VAL A 422 52.85 -2.06 157.32
N CYS A 423 51.59 -2.47 157.47
CA CYS A 423 51.24 -3.83 157.88
C CYS A 423 51.40 -4.85 156.73
N TYR A 424 51.60 -6.12 157.08
CA TYR A 424 51.82 -7.21 156.11
C TYR A 424 50.68 -7.33 155.08
N SER A 425 49.44 -7.06 155.49
CA SER A 425 48.24 -7.16 154.66
C SER A 425 48.21 -6.16 153.49
N HIS A 426 48.93 -5.04 153.58
CA HIS A 426 49.01 -4.03 152.51
C HIS A 426 50.31 -4.12 151.70
N LYS A 427 51.13 -5.15 151.93
CA LYS A 427 52.45 -5.33 151.31
C LYS A 427 52.41 -6.01 149.93
N TYR A 428 51.23 -6.41 149.42
CA TYR A 428 51.12 -7.36 148.30
C TYR A 428 50.24 -6.93 147.12
N GLN A 429 50.20 -5.63 146.76
CA GLN A 429 49.54 -5.18 145.53
C GLN A 429 50.38 -4.32 144.58
N GLN A 430 51.69 -4.17 144.80
CA GLN A 430 52.54 -3.44 143.84
C GLN A 430 53.80 -4.24 143.47
N ASN A 431 53.96 -4.36 142.15
CA ASN A 431 54.92 -5.20 141.44
C ASN A 431 56.36 -5.01 141.89
N ALA A 432 57.08 -6.12 141.94
CA ALA A 432 58.51 -6.19 142.19
C ALA A 432 59.28 -5.36 141.15
N VAL A 433 59.99 -4.33 141.61
CA VAL A 433 61.36 -3.93 141.16
C VAL A 433 61.88 -2.68 141.90
N THR A 434 61.04 -1.88 142.57
CA THR A 434 61.53 -0.80 143.46
C THR A 434 60.63 -0.62 144.68
N ARG A 435 61.09 -1.07 145.86
CA ARG A 435 60.34 -0.92 147.12
C ARG A 435 60.45 0.51 147.61
N LEU A 436 59.47 1.37 147.31
CA LEU A 436 59.44 2.77 147.75
C LEU A 436 58.28 3.03 148.72
N CYS A 437 58.46 3.96 149.67
CA CYS A 437 57.40 4.41 150.56
C CYS A 437 56.22 5.04 149.78
N PRO A 438 54.95 4.66 150.01
CA PRO A 438 53.82 5.25 149.29
C PRO A 438 53.57 6.73 149.63
N LYS A 439 54.12 7.24 150.74
CA LYS A 439 54.00 8.66 151.11
C LYS A 439 55.14 9.55 150.60
N CYS A 440 56.38 9.06 150.61
CA CYS A 440 57.56 9.91 150.32
C CYS A 440 58.52 9.37 149.27
N GLY A 441 58.32 8.15 148.74
CA GLY A 441 59.12 7.63 147.64
C GLY A 441 60.54 7.13 148.00
N GLU A 442 60.90 6.95 149.27
CA GLU A 442 62.22 6.42 149.68
C GLU A 442 62.31 4.88 149.69
N CYS A 443 63.51 4.34 149.39
CA CYS A 443 63.80 2.90 149.32
C CYS A 443 63.67 2.17 150.68
N VAL A 444 62.98 1.03 150.68
CA VAL A 444 62.64 0.25 151.90
C VAL A 444 63.67 -0.85 152.17
N VAL A 445 64.21 -0.90 153.40
CA VAL A 445 65.10 -1.97 153.90
C VAL A 445 64.38 -2.78 154.99
N CYS A 446 64.39 -4.11 154.91
CA CYS A 446 63.75 -4.97 155.91
C CYS A 446 64.67 -5.19 157.12
N ALA A 447 64.21 -4.88 158.32
CA ALA A 447 64.91 -5.16 159.58
C ALA A 447 64.01 -5.98 160.51
N TYR A 448 64.59 -7.01 161.15
CA TYR A 448 63.94 -7.78 162.20
C TYR A 448 64.18 -7.06 163.54
N VAL A 449 63.10 -6.73 164.26
CA VAL A 449 63.18 -6.07 165.57
C VAL A 449 62.80 -7.09 166.65
N ASP A 450 63.61 -7.11 167.70
CA ASP A 450 63.62 -8.11 168.76
C ASP A 450 62.39 -8.05 169.69
N ASN A 451 61.97 -9.21 170.19
CA ASN A 451 60.68 -9.50 170.86
C ASN A 451 60.51 -8.92 172.28
N SER A 452 61.20 -7.84 172.63
CA SER A 452 61.16 -7.25 173.98
C SER A 452 59.97 -6.28 174.19
N LEU A 453 59.40 -5.71 173.13
CA LEU A 453 58.35 -4.67 173.24
C LEU A 453 56.94 -5.24 173.50
N ALA A 454 56.64 -6.43 172.95
CA ALA A 454 55.36 -7.13 173.21
C ALA A 454 55.24 -7.56 174.69
N VAL A 455 56.37 -7.92 175.32
CA VAL A 455 56.44 -8.26 176.75
C VAL A 455 56.24 -7.02 177.63
N VAL A 456 56.69 -5.84 177.19
CA VAL A 456 56.42 -4.58 177.92
C VAL A 456 54.94 -4.18 177.79
N LEU A 457 54.35 -4.31 176.61
CA LEU A 457 52.93 -4.01 176.38
C LEU A 457 51.98 -4.93 177.15
N SER A 458 52.29 -6.22 177.24
CA SER A 458 51.49 -7.14 178.08
C SER A 458 51.55 -6.78 179.57
N LYS A 459 52.68 -6.28 180.08
CA LYS A 459 52.80 -5.77 181.46
C LYS A 459 52.05 -4.44 181.67
N PHE A 460 52.02 -3.56 180.67
CA PHE A 460 51.26 -2.31 180.75
C PHE A 460 49.74 -2.52 180.64
N ILE A 461 49.30 -3.49 179.84
CA ILE A 461 47.88 -3.89 179.79
C ILE A 461 47.44 -4.49 181.13
N TYR A 462 48.29 -5.33 181.76
CA TYR A 462 48.04 -5.83 183.11
C TYR A 462 47.96 -4.71 184.17
N ILE A 463 48.81 -3.68 184.08
CA ILE A 463 48.76 -2.50 184.97
C ILE A 463 47.50 -1.67 184.71
N LYS A 464 47.11 -1.47 183.45
CA LYS A 464 45.85 -0.79 183.07
C LYS A 464 44.63 -1.53 183.63
N ASP A 465 44.62 -2.86 183.55
CA ASP A 465 43.53 -3.67 184.07
C ASP A 465 43.48 -3.64 185.62
N ILE A 466 44.63 -3.68 186.30
CA ILE A 466 44.71 -3.49 187.76
C ILE A 466 44.25 -2.08 188.17
N LEU A 467 44.67 -1.03 187.45
CA LEU A 467 44.28 0.35 187.77
C LEU A 467 42.78 0.59 187.52
N SER A 468 42.19 -0.05 186.50
CA SER A 468 40.74 -0.01 186.27
C SER A 468 39.93 -0.82 187.30
N MET A 469 40.54 -1.83 187.93
CA MET A 469 39.95 -2.52 189.10
C MET A 469 40.07 -1.72 190.40
N LEU A 470 41.06 -0.82 190.51
CA LEU A 470 41.25 0.06 191.69
C LEU A 470 40.46 1.37 191.60
N SER A 471 39.76 1.64 190.48
CA SER A 471 38.95 2.85 190.27
C SER A 471 37.43 2.63 190.44
N LYS A 472 37.01 1.54 191.10
CA LYS A 472 35.73 1.40 191.79
C LYS A 472 35.98 1.50 193.29
#